data_AF-A0A9P0VTS0-F1
#
_entry.id   AF-A0A9P0VTS0-F1
#
_cell.length_a   1.000
_cell.length_b   1.000
_cell.length_c   1.000
_cell.angle_alpha   90.00
_cell.angle_beta   90.00
_cell.angle_gamma   90.00
#
_symmetry.space_group_name_H-M   'P 1'
#
loop_
_entity.id
_entity.type
_entity.pdbx_description
1 polymer ?
#
loop_
_entity_poly.entity_id
_entity_poly.type
_entity_poly.pdbx_seq_one_letter_code
_entity_poly.pdbx_strand_id
1 'polypeptide(L)'
;MEIQHGLPELKVKQDVATRWNSTFDMFKRILEIKQPLMSVIAIHYKNLPNLSNTDMKILEICCQILKVFKEVTDEISSEKEQFTFKYCRKFLVDNPEIPEECKQLTEALLSSLQKRFSNIEFNKMFAEATILDPRLKKFGFDSKTAFECAKKNLISYVTRNTPSSSEVTKRNDEQIQTDGVELTKKTTKSAIWESFDWAIANVVSSVNPLTAGIIEVEKYLDEPLLQRDCDPFMWWEQRKHVYPRLYVLMKSRLSIVATSVPSERIFSKAGQTLTEKRSSRQGQKVSMLLFWNSNL
;
A
#
# COMPACT_ATOMS: atom_id res chain seq x y z
N MET A 1 38.61 -10.85 -18.48
CA MET A 1 37.87 -10.41 -19.67
C MET A 1 37.04 -9.14 -19.45
N GLU A 2 36.70 -8.77 -18.21
CA GLU A 2 35.88 -7.57 -17.94
C GLU A 2 36.64 -6.23 -18.07
N ILE A 3 37.97 -6.24 -17.90
CA ILE A 3 38.82 -5.03 -18.00
C ILE A 3 38.93 -4.49 -19.44
N GLN A 4 38.65 -5.31 -20.47
CA GLN A 4 38.85 -4.93 -21.87
C GLN A 4 37.71 -4.09 -22.49
N HIS A 5 36.58 -3.89 -21.79
CA HIS A 5 35.39 -3.23 -22.38
C HIS A 5 34.82 -2.04 -21.58
N GLY A 6 35.44 -1.61 -20.47
CA GLY A 6 34.96 -0.44 -19.71
C GLY A 6 33.54 -0.59 -19.12
N LEU A 7 33.04 -1.81 -19.01
CA LEU A 7 31.74 -2.13 -18.41
C LEU A 7 31.88 -2.26 -16.89
N PRO A 8 30.83 -1.92 -16.10
CA PRO A 8 30.85 -2.09 -14.65
C PRO A 8 31.07 -3.56 -14.28
N GLU A 9 31.89 -3.82 -13.26
CA GLU A 9 32.20 -5.17 -12.77
C GLU A 9 30.95 -5.76 -12.07
N LEU A 10 30.23 -6.65 -12.75
CA LEU A 10 28.96 -7.20 -12.29
C LEU A 10 29.11 -8.68 -11.90
N LYS A 11 28.96 -8.97 -10.60
CA LYS A 11 29.00 -10.35 -10.08
C LYS A 11 27.73 -11.13 -10.44
N VAL A 12 27.83 -12.46 -10.53
CA VAL A 12 26.64 -13.32 -10.65
C VAL A 12 25.78 -13.19 -9.39
N LYS A 13 24.45 -13.15 -9.57
CA LYS A 13 23.49 -13.21 -8.47
C LYS A 13 22.90 -14.62 -8.43
N GLN A 14 22.83 -15.22 -7.24
CA GLN A 14 22.20 -16.52 -7.04
C GLN A 14 20.75 -16.34 -6.61
N ASP A 15 19.88 -17.24 -7.05
CA ASP A 15 18.52 -17.34 -6.54
C ASP A 15 18.52 -17.75 -5.05
N VAL A 16 17.63 -17.12 -4.28
CA VAL A 16 17.50 -17.32 -2.83
C VAL A 16 16.03 -17.53 -2.53
N ALA A 17 15.64 -18.77 -2.24
CA ALA A 17 14.23 -19.16 -2.06
C ALA A 17 13.45 -18.31 -1.04
N THR A 18 14.12 -17.69 -0.06
CA THR A 18 13.50 -16.84 0.95
C THR A 18 13.32 -15.38 0.53
N ARG A 19 13.85 -14.96 -0.63
CA ARG A 19 13.74 -13.59 -1.16
C ARG A 19 12.89 -13.60 -2.42
N TRP A 20 11.70 -13.00 -2.36
CA TRP A 20 10.70 -13.10 -3.43
C TRP A 20 11.18 -12.62 -4.81
N ASN A 21 12.18 -11.74 -4.82
CA ASN A 21 12.68 -11.08 -6.02
C ASN A 21 14.01 -11.65 -6.55
N SER A 22 14.60 -12.65 -5.89
CA SER A 22 15.94 -13.14 -6.24
C SER A 22 15.99 -13.81 -7.61
N THR A 23 14.95 -14.52 -8.01
CA THR A 23 14.88 -15.20 -9.31
C THR A 23 14.88 -14.18 -10.45
N PHE A 24 14.08 -13.11 -10.31
CA PHE A 24 14.07 -11.99 -11.25
C PHE A 24 15.45 -11.30 -11.31
N ASP A 25 16.03 -11.00 -10.15
CA ASP A 25 17.35 -10.36 -10.07
C ASP A 25 18.45 -11.22 -10.69
N MET A 26 18.37 -12.54 -10.55
CA MET A 26 19.29 -13.51 -11.16
C MET A 26 19.13 -13.52 -12.67
N PHE A 27 17.92 -13.67 -13.20
CA PHE A 27 17.68 -13.70 -14.65
C PHE A 27 18.10 -12.38 -15.30
N LYS A 28 17.74 -11.25 -14.70
CA LYS A 28 18.18 -9.93 -15.18
C LYS A 28 19.71 -9.83 -15.20
N ARG A 29 20.39 -10.31 -14.15
CA ARG A 29 21.86 -10.32 -14.09
C ARG A 29 22.46 -11.19 -15.20
N ILE A 30 21.92 -12.39 -15.45
CA ILE A 30 22.39 -13.28 -16.52
C ILE A 30 22.31 -12.58 -17.88
N LEU A 31 21.21 -11.87 -18.16
CA LEU A 31 21.05 -11.10 -19.41
C LEU A 31 22.06 -9.94 -19.52
N GLU A 32 22.39 -9.26 -18.41
CA GLU A 32 23.41 -8.20 -18.35
C GLU A 32 24.83 -8.72 -18.62
N ILE A 33 25.19 -9.90 -18.08
CA ILE A 33 26.55 -10.48 -18.17
C ILE A 33 26.67 -11.60 -19.22
N LYS A 34 25.73 -11.70 -20.15
CA LYS A 34 25.61 -12.86 -21.06
C LYS A 34 26.91 -13.18 -21.81
N GLN A 35 27.63 -12.16 -22.29
CA GLN A 35 28.85 -12.35 -23.08
C GLN A 35 30.03 -12.88 -22.24
N PRO A 36 30.40 -12.25 -21.11
CA PRO A 36 31.36 -12.82 -20.17
C PRO A 36 30.97 -14.22 -19.69
N LEU A 37 29.70 -14.45 -19.37
CA LEU A 37 29.22 -15.71 -18.83
C LEU A 37 29.37 -16.85 -19.84
N MET A 38 28.93 -16.66 -21.08
CA MET A 38 29.08 -17.66 -22.14
C MET A 38 30.55 -17.97 -22.43
N SER A 39 31.43 -16.95 -22.36
CA SER A 39 32.87 -17.13 -22.54
C SER A 39 33.47 -18.01 -21.44
N VAL A 40 33.11 -17.76 -20.17
CA VAL A 40 33.59 -18.56 -19.02
C VAL A 40 33.05 -19.99 -19.09
N ILE A 41 31.77 -20.18 -19.45
CA ILE A 41 31.17 -21.52 -19.61
C ILE A 41 31.90 -22.30 -20.70
N ALA A 42 32.15 -21.69 -21.86
CA ALA A 42 32.83 -22.34 -22.97
C ALA A 42 34.28 -22.74 -22.63
N ILE A 43 34.99 -21.94 -21.83
CA ILE A 43 36.40 -22.19 -21.48
C ILE A 43 36.53 -23.20 -20.33
N HIS A 44 35.78 -22.99 -19.24
CA HIS A 44 35.96 -23.71 -17.98
C HIS A 44 34.96 -24.84 -17.75
N TYR A 45 33.82 -24.86 -18.47
CA TYR A 45 32.72 -25.79 -18.24
C TYR A 45 32.26 -26.46 -19.54
N LYS A 46 33.19 -27.08 -20.28
CA LYS A 46 32.94 -27.70 -21.60
C LYS A 46 31.83 -28.76 -21.65
N ASN A 47 31.48 -29.35 -20.50
CA ASN A 47 30.42 -30.35 -20.39
C ASN A 47 29.03 -29.74 -20.15
N LEU A 48 28.93 -28.44 -19.86
CA LEU A 48 27.65 -27.76 -19.78
C LEU A 48 27.18 -27.32 -21.18
N PRO A 49 25.90 -27.53 -21.53
CA PRO A 49 25.36 -26.95 -22.74
C PRO A 49 25.45 -25.42 -22.66
N ASN A 50 25.91 -24.80 -23.74
CA ASN A 50 25.98 -23.35 -23.81
C ASN A 50 24.56 -22.78 -23.95
N LEU A 51 24.33 -21.59 -23.40
CA LEU A 51 23.03 -20.92 -23.51
C LEU A 51 22.77 -20.56 -24.98
N SER A 52 21.69 -21.09 -25.53
CA SER A 52 21.28 -20.79 -26.91
C SER A 52 20.59 -19.43 -27.01
N ASN A 53 20.43 -18.93 -28.24
CA ASN A 53 19.62 -17.74 -28.48
C ASN A 53 18.16 -17.94 -28.08
N THR A 54 17.66 -19.18 -28.11
CA THR A 54 16.30 -19.51 -27.65
C THR A 54 16.21 -19.38 -26.13
N ASP A 55 17.20 -19.88 -25.39
CA ASP A 55 17.24 -19.75 -23.92
C ASP A 55 17.28 -18.29 -23.48
N MET A 56 18.03 -17.46 -24.19
CA MET A 56 18.09 -16.02 -23.92
C MET A 56 16.74 -15.32 -24.14
N LYS A 57 16.02 -15.68 -25.20
CA LYS A 57 14.67 -15.15 -25.45
C LYS A 57 13.68 -15.60 -24.36
N ILE A 58 13.74 -16.85 -23.93
CA ILE A 58 12.91 -17.37 -22.83
C ILE A 58 13.23 -16.61 -21.54
N LEU A 59 14.51 -16.35 -21.24
CA LEU A 59 14.93 -15.56 -20.07
C LEU A 59 14.43 -14.11 -20.12
N GLU A 60 14.47 -13.47 -21.29
CA GLU A 60 13.94 -12.12 -21.49
C GLU A 60 12.44 -12.06 -21.19
N ILE A 61 11.67 -13.04 -21.67
CA ILE A 61 10.22 -13.11 -21.45
C ILE A 61 9.90 -13.44 -19.99
N CYS A 62 10.63 -14.39 -19.38
CA CYS A 62 10.52 -14.65 -17.94
C CYS A 62 10.78 -13.38 -17.12
N CYS A 63 11.78 -12.58 -17.50
CA CYS A 63 12.05 -11.31 -16.85
C CYS A 63 10.89 -10.33 -16.99
N GLN A 64 10.28 -10.22 -18.17
CA GLN A 64 9.12 -9.34 -18.39
C GLN A 64 7.94 -9.74 -17.49
N ILE A 65 7.65 -11.03 -17.39
CA ILE A 65 6.58 -11.56 -16.53
C ILE A 65 6.88 -11.27 -15.05
N LEU A 66 8.08 -11.65 -14.58
CA LEU A 66 8.47 -11.49 -13.18
C LEU A 66 8.66 -10.03 -12.77
N LYS A 67 8.97 -9.13 -13.73
CA LYS A 67 9.13 -7.70 -13.48
C LYS A 67 7.87 -7.08 -12.88
N VAL A 68 6.68 -7.47 -13.33
CA VAL A 68 5.42 -6.94 -12.79
C VAL A 68 5.28 -7.29 -11.31
N PHE A 69 5.63 -8.52 -10.93
CA PHE A 69 5.63 -8.94 -9.52
C PHE A 69 6.68 -8.21 -8.69
N LYS A 70 7.86 -7.95 -9.27
CA LYS A 70 8.92 -7.17 -8.64
C LYS A 70 8.44 -5.76 -8.33
N GLU A 71 7.85 -5.08 -9.31
CA GLU A 71 7.31 -3.72 -9.19
C GLU A 71 6.20 -3.67 -8.14
N VAL A 72 5.24 -4.59 -8.20
CA VAL A 72 4.18 -4.72 -7.19
C VAL A 72 4.74 -4.96 -5.79
N THR A 73 5.75 -5.83 -5.64
CA THR A 73 6.35 -6.10 -4.35
C THR A 73 7.08 -4.87 -3.80
N ASP A 74 7.77 -4.13 -4.66
CA ASP A 74 8.46 -2.90 -4.27
C ASP A 74 7.48 -1.78 -3.88
N GLU A 75 6.38 -1.65 -4.63
CA GLU A 75 5.27 -0.72 -4.35
C GLU A 75 4.67 -0.99 -2.96
N ILE A 76 4.29 -2.24 -2.68
CA ILE A 76 3.69 -2.65 -1.39
C ILE A 76 4.71 -2.57 -0.25
N SER A 77 6.00 -2.72 -0.55
CA SER A 77 7.09 -2.55 0.42
C SER A 77 7.44 -1.09 0.71
N SER A 78 6.87 -0.14 -0.04
CA SER A 78 7.18 1.29 0.06
C SER A 78 6.36 2.03 1.12
N GLU A 79 5.53 1.33 1.91
CA GLU A 79 4.62 1.85 2.96
C GLU A 79 3.49 2.77 2.45
N LYS A 80 3.60 3.28 1.21
CA LYS A 80 2.72 4.32 0.66
C LYS A 80 1.48 3.78 -0.06
N GLU A 81 1.47 2.51 -0.45
CA GLU A 81 0.43 1.97 -1.34
C GLU A 81 -0.07 0.60 -0.91
N GLN A 82 -1.38 0.37 -1.07
CA GLN A 82 -2.05 -0.81 -0.51
C GLN A 82 -2.58 -1.81 -1.55
N PHE A 83 -2.62 -1.51 -2.86
CA PHE A 83 -3.34 -2.38 -3.80
C PHE A 83 -2.74 -2.47 -5.20
N THR A 84 -1.96 -3.53 -5.44
CA THR A 84 -1.36 -3.80 -6.76
C THR A 84 -1.62 -5.22 -7.30
N PHE A 85 -2.15 -6.16 -6.50
CA PHE A 85 -2.31 -7.57 -6.90
C PHE A 85 -3.30 -7.81 -8.04
N LYS A 86 -4.35 -6.98 -8.14
CA LYS A 86 -5.32 -7.01 -9.26
C LYS A 86 -4.63 -6.80 -10.61
N TYR A 87 -3.63 -5.91 -10.65
CA TYR A 87 -2.88 -5.62 -11.87
C TYR A 87 -1.99 -6.79 -12.29
N CYS A 88 -1.42 -7.55 -11.34
CA CYS A 88 -0.66 -8.76 -11.67
C CYS A 88 -1.52 -9.79 -12.41
N ARG A 89 -2.74 -10.06 -11.91
CA ARG A 89 -3.65 -11.00 -12.54
C ARG A 89 -4.05 -10.54 -13.94
N LYS A 90 -4.41 -9.26 -14.08
CA LYS A 90 -4.80 -8.69 -15.37
C LYS A 90 -3.66 -8.78 -16.39
N PHE A 91 -2.45 -8.40 -15.99
CA PHE A 91 -1.27 -8.51 -16.85
C PHE A 91 -1.00 -9.94 -17.31
N LEU A 92 -1.12 -10.95 -16.44
CA LEU A 92 -0.89 -12.35 -16.83
C LEU A 92 -1.95 -12.90 -17.78
N VAL A 93 -3.21 -12.45 -17.67
CA VAL A 93 -4.32 -12.92 -18.51
C VAL A 93 -4.36 -12.21 -19.85
N ASP A 94 -4.04 -10.91 -19.87
CA ASP A 94 -4.19 -10.06 -21.05
C ASP A 94 -2.95 -10.04 -21.96
N ASN A 95 -1.91 -10.82 -21.70
CA ASN A 95 -0.69 -10.89 -22.52
C ASN A 95 -0.74 -12.05 -23.53
N PRO A 96 -1.09 -11.80 -24.81
CA PRO A 96 -1.15 -12.85 -25.84
C PRO A 96 0.22 -13.30 -26.36
N GLU A 97 1.31 -12.61 -26.00
CA GLU A 97 2.66 -12.88 -26.53
C GLU A 97 3.48 -13.89 -25.70
N ILE A 98 2.86 -14.57 -24.72
CA ILE A 98 3.58 -15.53 -23.87
C ILE A 98 3.88 -16.80 -24.68
N PRO A 99 5.16 -17.17 -24.90
CA PRO A 99 5.52 -18.41 -25.58
C PRO A 99 5.02 -19.63 -24.81
N GLU A 100 4.80 -20.74 -25.51
CA GLU A 100 4.32 -21.99 -24.89
C GLU A 100 5.27 -22.48 -23.79
N GLU A 101 6.58 -22.23 -23.93
CA GLU A 101 7.60 -22.56 -22.93
C GLU A 101 7.41 -21.81 -21.60
N CYS A 102 6.82 -20.60 -21.64
CA CYS A 102 6.56 -19.77 -20.46
C CYS A 102 5.12 -19.91 -19.92
N LYS A 103 4.28 -20.69 -20.58
CA LYS A 103 2.88 -20.88 -20.21
C LYS A 103 2.72 -21.58 -18.86
N GLN A 104 3.51 -22.62 -18.61
CA GLN A 104 3.51 -23.32 -17.32
C GLN A 104 3.89 -22.38 -16.16
N LEU A 105 4.86 -21.50 -16.37
CA LEU A 105 5.24 -20.48 -15.39
C LEU A 105 4.06 -19.53 -15.11
N THR A 106 3.42 -19.05 -16.17
CA THR A 106 2.28 -18.13 -16.09
C THR A 106 1.09 -18.76 -15.37
N GLU A 107 0.74 -20.01 -15.71
CA GLU A 107 -0.32 -20.78 -15.07
C GLU A 107 -0.01 -21.05 -13.59
N ALA A 108 1.23 -21.41 -13.26
CA ALA A 108 1.65 -21.63 -11.88
C ALA A 108 1.59 -20.33 -11.04
N LEU A 109 1.99 -19.20 -11.61
CA LEU A 109 1.89 -17.88 -10.98
C LEU A 109 0.42 -17.47 -10.77
N LEU A 110 -0.42 -17.67 -11.78
CA LEU A 110 -1.86 -17.35 -11.71
C LEU A 110 -2.58 -18.22 -10.68
N SER A 111 -2.31 -19.53 -10.66
CA SER A 111 -2.81 -20.46 -9.66
C SER A 111 -2.35 -20.08 -8.24
N SER A 112 -1.09 -19.68 -8.09
CA SER A 112 -0.56 -19.21 -6.81
C SER A 112 -1.23 -17.92 -6.32
N LEU A 113 -1.47 -16.97 -7.23
CA LEU A 113 -2.22 -15.75 -6.93
C LEU A 113 -3.65 -16.07 -6.49
N GLN A 114 -4.35 -16.92 -7.23
CA GLN A 114 -5.72 -17.32 -6.88
C GLN A 114 -5.77 -18.04 -5.53
N LYS A 115 -4.87 -19.00 -5.29
CA LYS A 115 -4.82 -19.73 -4.02
C LYS A 115 -4.59 -18.82 -2.82
N ARG A 116 -3.72 -17.82 -2.94
CA ARG A 116 -3.34 -16.93 -1.83
C ARG A 116 -4.26 -15.72 -1.65
N PHE A 117 -4.80 -15.19 -2.75
CA PHE A 117 -5.51 -13.90 -2.75
C PHE A 117 -6.99 -13.97 -3.18
N SER A 118 -7.53 -15.14 -3.54
CA SER A 118 -8.95 -15.27 -3.96
C SER A 118 -9.97 -14.68 -2.99
N ASN A 119 -9.72 -14.80 -1.68
CA ASN A 119 -10.64 -14.35 -0.64
C ASN A 119 -10.22 -13.03 0.03
N ILE A 120 -9.20 -12.33 -0.51
CA ILE A 120 -8.68 -11.13 0.15
C ILE A 120 -9.74 -10.01 0.18
N GLU A 121 -10.57 -9.90 -0.86
CA GLU A 121 -11.65 -8.91 -0.94
C GLU A 121 -12.76 -9.14 0.08
N PHE A 122 -12.91 -10.35 0.62
CA PHE A 122 -13.87 -10.68 1.66
C PHE A 122 -13.31 -10.50 3.06
N ASN A 123 -12.00 -10.30 3.20
CA ASN A 123 -11.42 -9.96 4.47
C ASN A 123 -11.85 -8.53 4.85
N LYS A 124 -12.53 -8.41 5.99
CA LYS A 124 -13.09 -7.13 6.46
C LYS A 124 -12.06 -6.00 6.49
N MET A 125 -10.85 -6.24 7.00
CA MET A 125 -9.83 -5.20 7.14
C MET A 125 -9.36 -4.70 5.78
N PHE A 126 -9.06 -5.63 4.87
CA PHE A 126 -8.65 -5.30 3.51
C PHE A 126 -9.75 -4.60 2.75
N ALA A 127 -10.98 -5.15 2.77
CA ALA A 127 -12.13 -4.57 2.11
C ALA A 127 -12.42 -3.13 2.59
N GLU A 128 -12.39 -2.89 3.92
CA GLU A 128 -12.55 -1.56 4.50
C GLU A 128 -11.43 -0.61 4.07
N ALA A 129 -10.18 -1.08 4.01
CA ALA A 129 -9.06 -0.25 3.55
C ALA A 129 -9.17 0.09 2.05
N THR A 130 -9.54 -0.89 1.20
CA THR A 130 -9.72 -0.68 -0.26
C THR A 130 -10.79 0.35 -0.56
N ILE A 131 -11.95 0.24 0.09
CA ILE A 131 -13.07 1.15 -0.16
C ILE A 131 -12.80 2.56 0.38
N LEU A 132 -12.04 2.68 1.47
CA LEU A 132 -11.63 3.96 2.07
C LEU A 132 -10.44 4.62 1.33
N ASP A 133 -9.77 3.92 0.41
CA ASP A 133 -8.79 4.55 -0.47
C ASP A 133 -9.52 5.34 -1.58
N PRO A 134 -9.39 6.68 -1.63
CA PRO A 134 -10.06 7.52 -2.62
C PRO A 134 -9.64 7.23 -4.07
N ARG A 135 -8.49 6.57 -4.27
CA ARG A 135 -7.96 6.19 -5.59
C ARG A 135 -8.63 4.94 -6.14
N LEU A 136 -9.19 4.09 -5.28
CA LEU A 136 -9.71 2.78 -5.65
C LEU A 136 -11.23 2.70 -5.54
N LYS A 137 -11.80 3.05 -4.37
CA LYS A 137 -13.23 2.96 -4.05
C LYS A 137 -13.85 1.66 -4.61
N LYS A 138 -14.84 1.77 -5.50
CA LYS A 138 -15.52 0.64 -6.15
C LYS A 138 -14.62 -0.13 -7.13
N PHE A 139 -13.66 0.53 -7.77
CA PHE A 139 -12.80 -0.08 -8.79
C PHE A 139 -11.70 -0.97 -8.21
N GLY A 140 -11.45 -0.87 -6.90
CA GLY A 140 -10.55 -1.75 -6.17
C GLY A 140 -11.06 -3.19 -6.03
N PHE A 141 -12.35 -3.46 -6.29
CA PHE A 141 -12.96 -4.78 -6.17
C PHE A 141 -13.16 -5.43 -7.55
N ASP A 142 -12.89 -6.73 -7.66
CA ASP A 142 -13.28 -7.57 -8.78
C ASP A 142 -14.70 -8.11 -8.58
N SER A 143 -15.04 -8.47 -7.33
CA SER A 143 -16.38 -8.96 -7.01
C SER A 143 -17.32 -7.84 -6.55
N LYS A 144 -18.46 -7.70 -7.24
CA LYS A 144 -19.55 -6.82 -6.81
C LYS A 144 -20.06 -7.18 -5.40
N THR A 145 -20.09 -8.47 -5.05
CA THR A 145 -20.57 -8.91 -3.73
C THR A 145 -19.61 -8.51 -2.61
N ALA A 146 -18.30 -8.52 -2.88
CA ALA A 146 -17.30 -8.07 -1.91
C ALA A 146 -17.43 -6.56 -1.65
N PHE A 147 -17.62 -5.76 -2.70
CA PHE A 147 -17.89 -4.32 -2.58
C PHE A 147 -19.13 -4.02 -1.73
N GLU A 148 -20.26 -4.68 -1.99
CA GLU A 148 -21.50 -4.47 -1.23
C GLU A 148 -21.32 -4.89 0.25
N CYS A 149 -20.59 -5.97 0.51
CA CYS A 149 -20.24 -6.38 1.87
C CYS A 149 -19.38 -5.30 2.57
N ALA A 150 -18.39 -4.73 1.88
CA ALA A 150 -17.57 -3.64 2.39
C ALA A 150 -18.38 -2.38 2.69
N LYS A 151 -19.29 -1.98 1.77
CA LYS A 151 -20.23 -0.87 1.97
C LYS A 151 -21.11 -1.09 3.19
N LYS A 152 -21.66 -2.31 3.36
CA LYS A 152 -22.46 -2.66 4.53
C LYS A 152 -21.66 -2.57 5.83
N ASN A 153 -20.40 -3.01 5.82
CA ASN A 153 -19.51 -2.92 6.98
C ASN A 153 -19.23 -1.47 7.37
N LEU A 154 -18.93 -0.60 6.39
CA LEU A 154 -18.79 0.85 6.61
C LEU A 154 -20.04 1.46 7.26
N ILE A 155 -21.21 1.20 6.69
CA ILE A 155 -22.48 1.73 7.22
C ILE A 155 -22.69 1.25 8.66
N SER A 156 -22.40 -0.03 8.95
CA SER A 156 -22.53 -0.58 10.30
C SER A 156 -21.55 0.08 11.30
N TYR A 157 -20.36 0.45 10.85
CA TYR A 157 -19.37 1.13 11.68
C TYR A 157 -19.81 2.57 12.00
N VAL A 158 -20.19 3.32 10.96
CA VAL A 158 -20.67 4.70 11.09
C VAL A 158 -21.92 4.75 11.99
N THR A 159 -22.80 3.75 11.88
CA THR A 159 -23.99 3.60 12.73
C THR A 159 -23.64 3.38 14.20
N ARG A 160 -22.65 2.52 14.50
CA ARG A 160 -22.24 2.20 15.87
C ARG A 160 -21.46 3.32 16.56
N ASN A 161 -20.66 4.05 15.79
CA ASN A 161 -19.79 5.11 16.29
C ASN A 161 -20.37 6.50 16.08
N THR A 162 -21.69 6.62 15.98
CA THR A 162 -22.32 7.93 15.99
C THR A 162 -22.34 8.43 17.44
N PRO A 163 -21.54 9.45 17.80
CA PRO A 163 -21.70 10.06 19.10
C PRO A 163 -23.10 10.68 19.13
N SER A 164 -23.95 10.21 20.04
CA SER A 164 -24.95 11.09 20.66
C SER A 164 -24.22 12.38 21.02
N SER A 165 -24.77 13.55 20.69
CA SER A 165 -24.13 14.88 20.70
C SER A 165 -23.58 15.39 22.06
N SER A 166 -23.13 14.51 22.96
CA SER A 166 -22.80 14.79 24.36
C SER A 166 -21.33 14.55 24.73
N GLU A 167 -20.49 13.93 23.88
CA GLU A 167 -19.13 13.52 24.29
C GLU A 167 -17.97 14.35 23.73
N VAL A 168 -18.21 15.35 22.87
CA VAL A 168 -17.11 16.18 22.32
C VAL A 168 -16.63 17.28 23.29
N THR A 169 -17.32 17.52 24.41
CA THR A 169 -16.97 18.64 25.33
C THR A 169 -16.18 18.22 26.59
N LYS A 170 -15.72 16.98 26.72
CA LYS A 170 -14.96 16.56 27.92
C LYS A 170 -13.73 15.73 27.59
N ARG A 171 -12.77 16.32 26.87
CA ARG A 171 -11.36 15.88 26.83
C ARG A 171 -10.61 16.86 25.93
N ASN A 172 -10.11 17.94 26.54
CA ASN A 172 -8.92 18.71 26.15
C ASN A 172 -8.97 20.07 26.86
N ASP A 173 -8.92 20.06 28.19
CA ASP A 173 -8.37 21.17 28.95
C ASP A 173 -7.02 20.66 29.47
N GLU A 174 -5.94 21.02 28.77
CA GLU A 174 -4.62 21.33 29.33
C GLU A 174 -3.65 21.75 28.21
N GLN A 175 -3.47 23.09 28.14
CA GLN A 175 -2.27 23.86 27.78
C GLN A 175 -1.56 23.61 26.43
N ILE A 176 -1.71 24.57 25.49
CA ILE A 176 -0.58 25.29 24.84
C ILE A 176 -1.02 26.74 24.53
N GLN A 177 -0.28 27.72 25.06
CA GLN A 177 -0.31 29.13 24.64
C GLN A 177 0.49 29.29 23.32
N THR A 178 -0.03 30.04 22.35
CA THR A 178 0.54 31.31 21.83
C THR A 178 -0.18 31.77 20.56
N ASP A 179 -0.57 33.04 20.59
CA ASP A 179 -0.58 34.04 19.52
C ASP A 179 -1.43 33.85 18.25
N GLY A 180 -2.60 34.49 18.29
CA GLY A 180 -2.78 35.69 17.47
C GLY A 180 -3.34 35.49 16.06
N VAL A 181 -4.64 35.19 15.96
CA VAL A 181 -5.55 35.98 15.09
C VAL A 181 -6.88 36.10 15.80
N GLU A 182 -7.11 37.25 16.43
CA GLU A 182 -8.44 37.68 16.86
C GLU A 182 -9.35 37.81 15.62
N LEU A 183 -10.26 36.86 15.41
CA LEU A 183 -11.55 37.20 14.80
C LEU A 183 -12.54 37.56 15.91
N THR A 184 -12.46 38.83 16.30
CA THR A 184 -13.57 39.70 16.70
C THR A 184 -14.90 38.98 16.99
N LYS A 185 -15.13 38.60 18.25
CA LYS A 185 -16.48 38.43 18.81
C LYS A 185 -17.13 39.80 18.97
N LYS A 186 -17.64 40.37 17.88
CA LYS A 186 -18.63 41.44 17.89
C LYS A 186 -19.57 41.26 16.70
N THR A 187 -20.64 40.52 16.92
CA THR A 187 -21.85 40.69 16.13
C THR A 187 -23.02 40.71 17.09
N THR A 188 -23.60 41.89 17.24
CA THR A 188 -24.96 42.12 17.71
C THR A 188 -25.85 41.03 17.13
N LYS A 189 -26.42 40.16 17.96
CA LYS A 189 -27.41 39.18 17.50
C LYS A 189 -28.61 39.96 17.00
N SER A 190 -28.67 40.18 15.68
CA SER A 190 -29.87 40.70 15.06
C SER A 190 -30.98 39.68 15.33
N ALA A 191 -32.11 40.12 15.87
CA ALA A 191 -33.28 39.27 16.10
C ALA A 191 -33.75 38.54 14.83
N ILE A 192 -33.39 39.09 13.66
CA ILE A 192 -33.61 38.47 12.35
C ILE A 192 -32.89 37.10 12.26
N TRP A 193 -31.65 37.03 12.75
CA TRP A 193 -30.85 35.81 12.69
C TRP A 193 -31.18 34.83 13.82
N GLU A 194 -31.70 35.27 14.97
CA GLU A 194 -32.06 34.34 16.06
C GLU A 194 -33.21 33.40 15.71
N SER A 195 -34.23 33.92 15.01
CA SER A 195 -35.34 33.09 14.51
C SER A 195 -34.90 32.13 13.40
N PHE A 196 -33.97 32.58 12.55
CA PHE A 196 -33.37 31.77 11.50
C PHE A 196 -32.48 30.66 12.08
N ASP A 197 -31.61 30.98 13.03
CA ASP A 197 -30.73 30.04 13.73
C ASP A 197 -31.54 29.02 14.54
N TRP A 198 -32.64 29.42 15.17
CA TRP A 198 -33.56 28.50 15.86
C TRP A 198 -34.28 27.56 14.88
N ALA A 199 -34.74 28.07 13.75
CA ALA A 199 -35.36 27.25 12.70
C ALA A 199 -34.35 26.24 12.12
N ILE A 200 -33.11 26.66 11.87
CA ILE A 200 -32.02 25.76 11.44
C ILE A 200 -31.70 24.74 12.53
N ALA A 201 -31.58 25.15 13.79
CA ALA A 201 -31.26 24.24 14.89
C ALA A 201 -32.32 23.14 15.03
N ASN A 202 -33.61 23.45 14.85
CA ASN A 202 -34.68 22.45 14.88
C ASN A 202 -34.62 21.48 13.70
N VAL A 203 -34.30 21.96 12.50
CA VAL A 203 -34.13 21.11 11.31
C VAL A 203 -32.91 20.20 11.45
N VAL A 204 -31.78 20.73 11.94
CA VAL A 204 -30.55 19.96 12.18
C VAL A 204 -30.75 18.93 13.30
N SER A 205 -31.55 19.27 14.31
CA SER A 205 -31.91 18.34 15.41
C SER A 205 -32.87 17.24 14.98
N SER A 206 -33.62 17.41 13.89
CA SER A 206 -34.54 16.40 13.35
C SER A 206 -33.86 15.39 12.40
N VAL A 207 -32.60 15.62 12.03
CA VAL A 207 -31.86 14.68 11.16
C VAL A 207 -31.46 13.47 11.99
N ASN A 208 -32.05 12.32 11.69
CA ASN A 208 -31.68 11.07 12.32
C ASN A 208 -30.17 10.80 12.08
N PRO A 209 -29.36 10.61 13.14
CA PRO A 209 -27.92 10.40 13.00
C PRO A 209 -27.56 9.19 12.11
N LEU A 210 -28.46 8.20 12.04
CA LEU A 210 -28.39 7.04 11.15
C LEU A 210 -28.43 7.46 9.67
N THR A 211 -29.42 8.28 9.32
CA THR A 211 -29.60 8.81 7.96
C THR A 211 -28.41 9.68 7.56
N ALA A 212 -27.90 10.50 8.49
CA ALA A 212 -26.69 11.28 8.25
C ALA A 212 -25.47 10.39 7.96
N GLY A 213 -25.35 9.23 8.60
CA GLY A 213 -24.23 8.29 8.42
C GLY A 213 -24.25 7.59 7.06
N ILE A 214 -25.44 7.15 6.64
CA ILE A 214 -25.63 6.55 5.32
C ILE A 214 -25.34 7.56 4.22
N ILE A 215 -25.87 8.79 4.34
CA ILE A 215 -25.61 9.88 3.38
C ILE A 215 -24.11 10.20 3.29
N GLU A 216 -23.39 10.19 4.41
CA GLU A 216 -21.93 10.41 4.41
C GLU A 216 -21.18 9.36 3.57
N VAL A 217 -21.51 8.08 3.76
CA VAL A 217 -20.92 6.96 2.99
C VAL A 217 -21.24 7.09 1.51
N GLU A 218 -22.50 7.36 1.16
CA GLU A 218 -22.92 7.45 -0.24
C GLU A 218 -22.28 8.64 -0.95
N LYS A 219 -22.27 9.81 -0.29
CA LYS A 219 -21.61 11.00 -0.81
C LYS A 219 -20.11 10.77 -1.05
N TYR A 220 -19.43 10.04 -0.18
CA TYR A 220 -18.02 9.69 -0.38
C TYR A 220 -17.81 8.77 -1.59
N LEU A 221 -18.67 7.76 -1.76
CA LEU A 221 -18.59 6.81 -2.86
C LEU A 221 -18.88 7.47 -4.22
N ASP A 222 -19.71 8.51 -4.24
CA ASP A 222 -20.06 9.27 -5.44
C ASP A 222 -19.02 10.34 -5.82
N GLU A 223 -18.12 10.72 -4.92
CA GLU A 223 -17.03 11.65 -5.26
C GLU A 223 -16.10 11.05 -6.34
N PRO A 224 -15.50 11.89 -7.20
CA PRO A 224 -14.55 11.43 -8.21
C PRO A 224 -13.36 10.70 -7.57
N LEU A 225 -12.74 9.82 -8.34
CA LEU A 225 -11.52 9.12 -7.93
C LEU A 225 -10.36 10.10 -7.82
N LEU A 226 -9.53 9.91 -6.80
CA LEU A 226 -8.27 10.61 -6.67
C LEU A 226 -7.26 10.04 -7.68
N GLN A 227 -6.44 10.91 -8.28
CA GLN A 227 -5.34 10.48 -9.13
C GLN A 227 -4.35 9.62 -8.34
N ARG A 228 -3.77 8.60 -8.98
CA ARG A 228 -2.87 7.63 -8.33
C ARG A 228 -1.70 8.31 -7.61
N ASP A 229 -1.11 9.32 -8.24
CA ASP A 229 0.12 9.96 -7.77
C ASP A 229 -0.12 10.95 -6.60
N CYS A 230 -1.38 11.15 -6.19
CA CYS A 230 -1.74 11.98 -5.05
C CYS A 230 -1.79 11.18 -3.75
N ASP A 231 -1.42 11.83 -2.64
CA ASP A 231 -1.47 11.23 -1.31
C ASP A 231 -2.91 11.12 -0.78
N PRO A 232 -3.43 9.90 -0.52
CA PRO A 232 -4.76 9.72 0.03
C PRO A 232 -4.93 10.33 1.43
N PHE A 233 -3.87 10.38 2.26
CA PHE A 233 -3.94 10.97 3.60
C PHE A 233 -4.14 12.48 3.54
N MET A 234 -3.43 13.18 2.63
CA MET A 234 -3.64 14.61 2.41
C MET A 234 -5.08 14.90 1.93
N TRP A 235 -5.60 14.06 1.04
CA TRP A 235 -6.98 14.18 0.55
C TRP A 235 -8.00 14.05 1.69
N TRP A 236 -7.79 13.08 2.58
CA TRP A 236 -8.62 12.85 3.75
C TRP A 236 -8.52 13.99 4.77
N GLU A 237 -7.33 14.58 4.97
CA GLU A 237 -7.15 15.72 5.87
C GLU A 237 -7.98 16.93 5.41
N GLN A 238 -7.95 17.23 4.11
CA GLN A 238 -8.74 18.33 3.53
C GLN A 238 -10.25 18.13 3.68
N ARG A 239 -10.71 16.87 3.72
CA ARG A 239 -12.14 16.51 3.79
C ARG A 239 -12.59 16.01 5.16
N LYS A 240 -11.76 16.17 6.18
CA LYS A 240 -12.05 15.75 7.56
C LYS A 240 -13.38 16.30 8.10
N HIS A 241 -13.71 17.55 7.75
CA HIS A 241 -14.97 18.19 8.16
C HIS A 241 -16.18 17.71 7.35
N VAL A 242 -15.97 17.21 6.14
CA VAL A 242 -17.03 16.69 5.26
C VAL A 242 -17.38 15.24 5.62
N TYR A 243 -16.37 14.45 5.98
CA TYR A 243 -16.48 13.02 6.27
C TYR A 243 -15.88 12.67 7.65
N PRO A 244 -16.40 13.24 8.75
CA PRO A 244 -15.77 13.08 10.07
C PRO A 244 -15.80 11.64 10.58
N ARG A 245 -16.85 10.86 10.29
CA ARG A 245 -16.98 9.48 10.79
C ARG A 245 -16.12 8.53 9.97
N LEU A 246 -16.08 8.71 8.65
CA LEU A 246 -15.20 7.92 7.78
C LEU A 246 -13.73 8.23 8.02
N TYR A 247 -13.38 9.48 8.31
CA TYR A 247 -12.00 9.88 8.58
C TYR A 247 -11.40 9.16 9.80
N VAL A 248 -12.18 8.96 10.86
CA VAL A 248 -11.74 8.17 12.03
C VAL A 248 -11.47 6.72 11.67
N LEU A 249 -12.37 6.09 10.89
CA LEU A 249 -12.18 4.72 10.44
C LEU A 249 -10.97 4.59 9.52
N MET A 250 -10.85 5.52 8.57
CA MET A 250 -9.75 5.60 7.61
C MET A 250 -8.40 5.60 8.32
N LYS A 251 -8.22 6.42 9.36
CA LYS A 251 -6.97 6.45 10.15
C LYS A 251 -6.59 5.07 10.69
N SER A 252 -7.57 4.28 11.13
CA SER A 252 -7.31 2.95 11.67
C SER A 252 -7.05 1.88 10.61
N ARG A 253 -7.46 2.10 9.35
CA ARG A 253 -7.39 1.11 8.27
C ARG A 253 -6.27 1.39 7.28
N LEU A 254 -6.12 2.63 6.82
CA LEU A 254 -5.05 3.01 5.90
C LEU A 254 -3.67 3.05 6.58
N SER A 255 -3.61 3.15 7.90
CA SER A 255 -2.33 3.06 8.64
C SER A 255 -1.82 1.62 8.80
N ILE A 256 -2.59 0.61 8.35
CA ILE A 256 -2.13 -0.78 8.38
C ILE A 256 -1.18 -1.00 7.21
N VAL A 257 0.08 -1.23 7.52
CA VAL A 257 1.10 -1.59 6.53
C VAL A 257 0.80 -3.00 6.00
N ALA A 258 0.82 -3.16 4.68
CA ALA A 258 0.53 -4.44 4.02
C ALA A 258 1.64 -5.49 4.17
N THR A 259 2.87 -5.10 4.51
CA THR A 259 4.04 -5.98 4.61
C THR A 259 4.82 -5.79 5.91
N SER A 260 5.57 -6.83 6.32
CA SER A 260 6.55 -6.76 7.41
C SER A 260 7.85 -6.06 7.00
N VAL A 261 8.04 -5.76 5.71
CA VAL A 261 9.29 -5.24 5.13
C VAL A 261 9.80 -3.96 5.82
N PRO A 262 8.95 -3.00 6.23
CA PRO A 262 9.41 -1.85 7.02
C PRO A 262 10.12 -2.22 8.31
N SER A 263 9.53 -3.17 9.06
CA SER A 263 10.14 -3.68 10.27
C SER A 263 11.45 -4.43 9.95
N GLU A 264 11.49 -5.24 8.89
CA GLU A 264 12.69 -5.95 8.46
C GLU A 264 13.82 -5.00 8.03
N ARG A 265 13.51 -3.87 7.39
CA ARG A 265 14.51 -2.85 7.02
C ARG A 265 15.13 -2.20 8.25
N ILE A 266 14.30 -1.86 9.22
CA ILE A 266 14.72 -1.31 10.52
C ILE A 266 15.61 -2.33 11.26
N PHE A 267 15.18 -3.60 11.33
CA PHE A 267 15.96 -4.67 11.95
C PHE A 267 17.22 -5.04 11.18
N SER A 268 17.23 -4.94 9.85
CA SER A 268 18.43 -5.20 9.03
C SER A 268 19.48 -4.11 9.21
N LYS A 269 19.07 -2.84 9.21
CA LYS A 269 19.96 -1.70 9.48
C LYS A 269 20.52 -1.75 10.91
N ALA A 270 19.67 -2.11 11.87
CA ALA A 270 20.10 -2.32 13.24
C ALA A 270 21.00 -3.55 13.40
N GLY A 271 20.69 -4.64 12.71
CA GLY A 271 21.50 -5.86 12.67
C GLY A 271 22.90 -5.59 12.13
N GLN A 272 23.04 -4.83 11.05
CA GLN A 272 24.33 -4.38 10.53
C GLN A 272 25.09 -3.54 11.58
N THR A 273 24.42 -2.56 12.18
CA THR A 273 25.02 -1.69 13.22
C THR A 273 25.46 -2.46 14.47
N LEU A 274 24.72 -3.50 14.85
CA LEU A 274 25.04 -4.37 16.00
C LEU A 274 26.15 -5.37 15.67
N THR A 275 26.14 -5.93 14.45
CA THR A 275 27.10 -6.95 14.00
C THR A 275 28.47 -6.32 13.72
N GLU A 276 28.52 -5.14 13.08
CA GLU A 276 29.77 -4.41 12.82
C GLU A 276 30.46 -3.96 14.12
N LYS A 277 29.71 -3.70 15.19
CA LYS A 277 30.26 -3.19 16.45
C LYS A 277 30.58 -4.27 17.50
N ARG A 278 30.47 -5.57 17.19
CA ARG A 278 30.78 -6.71 18.11
C ARG A 278 30.45 -6.44 19.59
N SER A 279 29.35 -5.76 19.87
CA SER A 279 28.98 -5.35 21.22
C SER A 279 27.62 -5.93 21.51
N SER A 280 27.61 -6.97 22.34
CA SER A 280 26.38 -7.49 22.94
C SER A 280 25.78 -6.36 23.78
N ARG A 281 24.83 -5.62 23.20
CA ARG A 281 24.07 -4.60 23.90
C ARG A 281 22.77 -5.24 24.37
N GLN A 282 22.45 -5.05 25.65
CA GLN A 282 21.21 -5.53 26.26
C GLN A 282 19.99 -5.12 25.43
N GLY A 283 19.03 -6.03 25.24
CA GLY A 283 17.88 -5.85 24.32
C GLY A 283 17.09 -4.55 24.52
N GLN A 284 17.00 -4.01 25.74
CA GLN A 284 16.36 -2.71 26.01
C GLN A 284 17.06 -1.53 25.34
N LYS A 285 18.40 -1.49 25.33
CA LYS A 285 19.16 -0.41 24.68
C LYS A 285 19.06 -0.47 23.16
N VAL A 286 18.90 -1.68 22.60
CA VAL A 286 18.65 -1.90 21.17
C VAL A 286 17.27 -1.39 20.77
N SER A 287 16.25 -1.71 21.56
CA SER A 287 14.87 -1.21 21.33
C SER A 287 14.81 0.31 21.39
N MET A 288 15.49 0.94 22.36
CA MET A 288 15.54 2.40 22.46
C MET A 288 16.31 3.00 21.27
N LEU A 289 17.47 2.47 20.90
CA LEU A 289 18.20 2.95 19.71
C LEU A 289 17.36 2.85 18.43
N LEU A 290 16.63 1.73 18.27
CA LEU A 290 15.70 1.50 17.16
C LEU A 290 14.59 2.54 17.14
N PHE A 291 13.95 2.79 18.28
CA PHE A 291 12.92 3.80 18.42
C PHE A 291 13.43 5.19 18.02
N TRP A 292 14.59 5.60 18.52
CA TRP A 292 15.16 6.92 18.21
C TRP A 292 15.50 7.03 16.72
N ASN A 293 16.13 6.02 16.12
CA ASN A 293 16.47 6.03 14.70
C ASN A 293 15.26 5.96 13.76
N SER A 294 14.09 5.50 14.22
CA SER A 294 12.86 5.51 13.43
C SER A 294 12.06 6.82 13.54
N ASN A 295 12.37 7.68 14.52
CA ASN A 295 11.65 8.94 14.78
C ASN A 295 12.47 10.21 14.46
N LEU A 296 13.74 10.05 14.04
CA LEU A 296 14.64 11.11 13.57
C LEU A 296 14.64 11.15 12.05
#